data_AF-A0ABD5SH25-F1
#
_entry.id   AF-A0ABD5SH25-F1
#
_cell.length_a   1.000
_cell.length_b   1.000
_cell.length_c   1.000
_cell.angle_alpha   90.00
_cell.angle_beta   90.00
_cell.angle_gamma   90.00
#
_symmetry.space_group_name_H-M   'P 1'
#
loop_
_entity.id
_entity.type
_entity.pdbx_description
1 polymer ?
#
loop_
_entity_poly.entity_id
_entity_poly.type
_entity_poly.pdbx_seq_one_letter_code
_entity_poly.pdbx_strand_id
1 'polypeptide(L)'
;MTTGPASTGSAPVSEPESNRGISPVVGVLALVALIVCLAAVVAAGVGAWSLESPGPTASFELEADGGMSSIAVEHVAGDAIDVEALSVTIAVDGTELDAQPPIPFVGATGFDGAPDGPFNAKSDSTWTAGERAGVSIANNSPTLAAGDSVTVTLTVDGRRVATLETTAT
;
A
#
# COMPACT_ATOMS: atom_id res chain seq x y z
N MET A 1 -95.55 -38.14 25.00
CA MET A 1 -96.75 -37.40 24.56
C MET A 1 -96.55 -35.93 24.91
N THR A 2 -96.81 -35.01 23.99
CA THR A 2 -96.80 -33.53 24.10
C THR A 2 -95.40 -32.85 24.06
N THR A 3 -94.85 -32.31 22.96
CA THR A 3 -95.13 -31.13 22.08
C THR A 3 -94.72 -29.74 22.63
N GLY A 4 -93.57 -29.22 22.15
CA GLY A 4 -93.14 -27.83 21.81
C GLY A 4 -93.47 -26.61 22.71
N PRO A 5 -93.12 -25.35 22.32
CA PRO A 5 -92.22 -24.88 21.23
C PRO A 5 -91.34 -23.62 21.57
N ALA A 6 -90.67 -23.07 20.54
CA ALA A 6 -90.39 -21.63 20.25
C ALA A 6 -89.08 -20.91 20.70
N SER A 7 -88.17 -20.77 19.73
CA SER A 7 -87.65 -19.53 19.08
C SER A 7 -87.16 -18.28 19.87
N THR A 8 -85.94 -17.86 19.50
CA THR A 8 -85.41 -16.48 19.24
C THR A 8 -84.42 -15.88 20.26
N GLY A 9 -83.22 -15.51 19.79
CA GLY A 9 -82.27 -14.62 20.48
C GLY A 9 -81.02 -14.30 19.63
N SER A 10 -80.72 -13.01 19.49
CA SER A 10 -79.80 -12.34 18.53
C SER A 10 -78.30 -12.68 18.55
N ALA A 11 -77.64 -12.39 17.42
CA ALA A 11 -76.18 -12.42 17.21
C ALA A 11 -75.39 -11.39 18.06
N PRO A 12 -74.07 -11.58 18.20
CA PRO A 12 -73.18 -10.61 17.59
C PRO A 12 -72.10 -11.23 16.69
N VAL A 13 -71.81 -10.48 15.63
CA VAL A 13 -70.65 -10.58 14.76
C VAL A 13 -69.37 -10.66 15.61
N SER A 14 -68.49 -11.59 15.27
CA SER A 14 -67.07 -11.49 15.58
C SER A 14 -66.35 -11.80 14.28
N GLU A 15 -65.84 -10.76 13.63
CA GLU A 15 -64.84 -10.88 12.57
C GLU A 15 -63.47 -11.04 13.26
N PRO A 16 -62.83 -12.22 13.25
CA PRO A 16 -61.42 -12.30 13.53
C PRO A 16 -60.69 -11.95 12.23
N GLU A 17 -60.28 -10.69 12.19
CA GLU A 17 -59.09 -10.15 11.54
C GLU A 17 -58.67 -10.80 10.22
N SER A 18 -58.85 -10.02 9.14
CA SER A 18 -58.16 -10.24 7.86
C SER A 18 -56.66 -10.37 8.11
N ASN A 19 -56.19 -11.61 8.29
CA ASN A 19 -54.80 -11.97 8.12
C ASN A 19 -54.51 -11.79 6.63
N ARG A 20 -54.19 -10.55 6.25
CA ARG A 20 -53.72 -10.20 4.91
C ARG A 20 -52.39 -10.92 4.71
N GLY A 21 -52.49 -12.16 4.28
CA GLY A 21 -51.37 -12.91 3.73
C GLY A 21 -50.80 -12.06 2.61
N ILE A 22 -49.57 -11.61 2.81
CA ILE A 22 -48.79 -10.92 1.79
C ILE A 22 -48.85 -11.83 0.56
N SER A 23 -49.38 -11.33 -0.56
CA SER A 23 -49.50 -12.12 -1.78
C SER A 23 -48.13 -12.73 -2.10
N PRO A 24 -48.03 -14.04 -2.40
CA PRO A 24 -46.76 -14.70 -2.69
C PRO A 24 -45.90 -13.92 -3.70
N VAL A 25 -46.55 -13.25 -4.65
CA VAL A 25 -45.91 -12.39 -5.66
C VAL A 25 -45.27 -11.14 -5.04
N VAL A 26 -45.94 -10.49 -4.09
CA VAL A 26 -45.41 -9.30 -3.41
C VAL A 26 -44.21 -9.66 -2.55
N GLY A 27 -44.24 -10.82 -1.88
CA GLY A 27 -43.09 -11.34 -1.13
C GLY A 27 -41.89 -11.64 -2.03
N VAL A 28 -42.12 -12.25 -3.19
CA VAL A 28 -41.07 -12.55 -4.17
C VAL A 28 -40.45 -11.26 -4.73
N LEU A 29 -41.27 -10.26 -5.09
CA LEU A 29 -40.76 -8.98 -5.60
C LEU A 29 -39.93 -8.25 -4.54
N ALA A 30 -40.37 -8.24 -3.29
CA ALA A 30 -39.61 -7.66 -2.18
C ALA A 30 -38.27 -8.39 -1.96
N LEU A 31 -38.27 -9.72 -2.04
CA LEU A 31 -37.05 -10.53 -1.93
C LEU A 31 -36.06 -10.25 -3.08
N VAL A 32 -36.54 -10.18 -4.33
CA VAL A 32 -35.69 -9.85 -5.48
C VAL A 32 -35.11 -8.44 -5.34
N ALA A 33 -35.91 -7.45 -4.94
CA ALA A 33 -35.44 -6.10 -4.71
C ALA A 33 -34.33 -6.05 -3.63
N LEU A 34 -34.51 -6.81 -2.54
CA LEU A 34 -33.50 -6.92 -1.49
C LEU A 34 -32.20 -7.53 -2.01
N ILE A 35 -32.28 -8.61 -2.78
CA ILE A 35 -31.11 -9.29 -3.36
C ILE A 35 -30.36 -8.35 -4.31
N VAL A 36 -31.08 -7.62 -5.17
CA VAL A 36 -30.48 -6.65 -6.10
C VAL A 36 -29.81 -5.52 -5.31
N CYS A 37 -30.44 -5.03 -4.24
CA CYS A 37 -29.86 -3.99 -3.39
C CYS A 37 -28.58 -4.48 -2.67
N LEU A 38 -28.61 -5.69 -2.12
CA LEU A 38 -27.44 -6.34 -1.51
C LEU A 38 -26.32 -6.53 -2.52
N ALA A 39 -26.63 -7.04 -3.72
CA ALA A 39 -25.67 -7.22 -4.78
C ALA A 39 -25.03 -5.89 -5.22
N ALA A 40 -25.82 -4.81 -5.30
CA ALA A 40 -25.31 -3.48 -5.61
C ALA A 40 -24.36 -2.95 -4.52
N VAL A 41 -24.70 -3.14 -3.24
CA VAL A 41 -23.82 -2.77 -2.12
C VAL A 41 -22.52 -3.56 -2.13
N VAL A 42 -22.58 -4.87 -2.39
CA VAL A 42 -21.38 -5.71 -2.51
C VAL A 42 -20.55 -5.30 -3.72
N ALA A 43 -21.16 -5.06 -4.88
CA ALA A 43 -20.48 -4.61 -6.09
C ALA A 43 -19.79 -3.24 -5.91
N ALA A 44 -20.47 -2.29 -5.28
CA ALA A 44 -19.89 -0.99 -4.93
C ALA A 44 -18.77 -1.14 -3.88
N GLY A 45 -18.94 -2.06 -2.93
CA GLY A 45 -17.91 -2.42 -1.96
C GLY A 45 -16.65 -2.95 -2.62
N VAL A 46 -16.74 -4.00 -3.45
CA VAL A 46 -15.57 -4.58 -4.12
C VAL A 46 -14.90 -3.63 -5.11
N GLY A 47 -15.67 -2.75 -5.77
CA GLY A 47 -15.10 -1.72 -6.66
C GLY A 47 -14.33 -0.61 -5.91
N ALA A 48 -14.63 -0.41 -4.63
CA ALA A 48 -13.91 0.52 -3.76
C ALA A 48 -12.65 -0.09 -3.14
N TRP A 49 -12.49 -1.41 -3.20
CA TRP A 49 -11.27 -2.09 -2.77
C TRP A 49 -10.34 -2.10 -3.96
N SER A 50 -9.60 -1.00 -4.13
CA SER A 50 -8.44 -1.03 -5.02
C SER A 50 -7.51 -2.11 -4.48
N LEU A 51 -7.46 -3.26 -5.16
CA LEU A 51 -6.38 -4.22 -4.95
C LEU A 51 -5.13 -3.55 -5.50
N GLU A 52 -4.49 -2.73 -4.67
CA GLU A 52 -3.20 -2.15 -5.01
C GLU A 52 -2.26 -3.30 -5.35
N SER A 53 -1.66 -3.24 -6.54
CA SER A 53 -0.67 -4.25 -6.94
C SER A 53 0.40 -4.31 -5.85
N PRO A 54 0.79 -5.51 -5.40
CA PRO A 54 1.93 -5.61 -4.49
C PRO A 54 3.11 -4.90 -5.14
N GLY A 55 3.81 -4.06 -4.35
CA GLY A 55 5.04 -3.40 -4.79
C GLY A 55 6.14 -4.44 -5.07
N PRO A 56 7.25 -4.02 -5.70
CA PRO A 56 8.35 -4.93 -6.02
C PRO A 56 8.94 -5.54 -4.74
N THR A 57 9.31 -6.82 -4.82
CA THR A 57 9.97 -7.55 -3.74
C THR A 57 11.42 -7.82 -4.13
N ALA A 58 12.36 -7.12 -3.50
CA ALA A 58 13.79 -7.24 -3.75
C ALA A 58 14.59 -7.24 -2.44
N SER A 59 15.79 -7.81 -2.49
CA SER A 59 16.76 -7.86 -1.40
C SER A 59 17.98 -7.05 -1.77
N PHE A 60 18.50 -6.28 -0.82
CA PHE A 60 19.63 -5.39 -1.04
C PHE A 60 20.68 -5.52 0.06
N GLU A 61 21.91 -5.15 -0.27
CA GLU A 61 23.01 -5.05 0.67
C GLU A 61 23.57 -3.62 0.66
N LEU A 62 23.96 -3.12 1.84
CA LEU A 62 24.43 -1.76 2.04
C LEU A 62 25.87 -1.75 2.52
N GLU A 63 26.70 -0.96 1.85
CA GLU A 63 28.07 -0.65 2.26
C GLU A 63 28.24 0.87 2.38
N ALA A 64 28.97 1.30 3.41
CA ALA A 64 29.31 2.68 3.65
C ALA A 64 30.80 2.79 4.02
N ASP A 65 31.49 3.75 3.42
CA ASP A 65 32.90 4.04 3.67
C ASP A 65 33.02 5.47 4.21
N GLY A 66 33.46 5.59 5.47
CA GLY A 66 33.61 6.88 6.14
C GLY A 66 34.86 7.64 5.72
N GLY A 67 35.89 6.95 5.24
CA GLY A 67 37.12 7.56 4.72
C GLY A 67 36.94 8.19 3.34
N MET A 68 36.06 7.61 2.52
CA MET A 68 35.71 8.08 1.17
C MET A 68 34.40 8.87 1.14
N SER A 69 33.67 8.92 2.25
CA SER A 69 32.33 9.49 2.36
C SER A 69 31.36 8.93 1.31
N SER A 70 31.44 7.62 1.03
CA SER A 70 30.64 6.97 -0.01
C SER A 70 29.66 5.96 0.58
N ILE A 71 28.50 5.85 -0.06
CA ILE A 71 27.47 4.86 0.25
C ILE A 71 27.12 4.15 -1.04
N ALA A 72 27.02 2.84 -0.98
CA ALA A 72 26.54 2.08 -2.11
C ALA A 72 25.66 0.91 -1.69
N VAL A 73 24.71 0.63 -2.57
CA VAL A 73 23.69 -0.38 -2.39
C VAL A 73 23.77 -1.35 -3.54
N GLU A 74 23.79 -2.64 -3.23
CA GLU A 74 23.75 -3.73 -4.21
C GLU A 74 22.35 -4.33 -4.22
N HIS A 75 21.81 -4.59 -5.42
CA HIS A 75 20.61 -5.39 -5.59
C HIS A 75 21.02 -6.85 -5.63
N VAL A 76 20.66 -7.62 -4.60
CA VAL A 76 21.15 -9.00 -4.44
C VAL A 76 20.23 -9.98 -5.16
N ALA A 77 18.91 -9.80 -5.05
CA ALA A 77 17.92 -10.71 -5.60
C ALA A 77 16.52 -10.09 -5.67
N GLY A 78 15.65 -10.66 -6.50
CA GLY A 78 14.23 -10.31 -6.58
C GLY A 78 13.87 -9.48 -7.79
N ASP A 79 12.74 -8.76 -7.69
CA ASP A 79 12.19 -7.97 -8.78
C ASP A 79 13.12 -6.81 -9.18
N ALA A 80 13.14 -6.48 -10.47
CA ALA A 80 13.83 -5.29 -10.94
C ALA A 80 13.17 -4.01 -10.39
N ILE A 81 13.97 -3.00 -10.10
CA ILE A 81 13.52 -1.71 -9.61
C ILE A 81 13.56 -0.69 -10.74
N ASP A 82 12.45 -0.01 -10.99
CA ASP A 82 12.43 1.20 -11.81
C ASP A 82 12.99 2.36 -10.98
N VAL A 83 14.17 2.83 -11.37
CA VAL A 83 14.90 3.90 -10.69
C VAL A 83 14.21 5.25 -10.89
N GLU A 84 13.42 5.45 -11.95
CA GLU A 84 12.67 6.71 -12.13
C GLU A 84 11.55 6.87 -11.09
N ALA A 85 11.06 5.76 -10.53
CA ALA A 85 10.08 5.74 -9.45
C ALA A 85 10.73 5.60 -8.06
N LEU A 86 12.06 5.50 -7.97
CA LEU A 86 12.80 5.27 -6.74
C LEU A 86 13.10 6.57 -6.01
N SER A 87 12.84 6.57 -4.71
CA SER A 87 13.29 7.56 -3.75
C SER A 87 14.21 6.91 -2.72
N VAL A 88 15.33 7.57 -2.43
CA VAL A 88 16.33 7.12 -1.46
C VAL A 88 16.43 8.15 -0.34
N THR A 89 16.37 7.67 0.88
CA THR A 89 16.59 8.47 2.08
C THR A 89 17.77 7.91 2.88
N ILE A 90 18.74 8.76 3.18
CA ILE A 90 19.97 8.43 3.90
C ILE A 90 19.96 9.17 5.24
N ALA A 91 20.24 8.43 6.30
CA ALA A 91 20.48 8.96 7.64
C ALA A 91 21.80 8.45 8.20
N VAL A 92 22.51 9.31 8.92
CA VAL A 92 23.75 8.99 9.65
C VAL A 92 23.49 9.23 11.13
N ASP A 93 23.78 8.24 11.96
CA ASP A 93 23.47 8.20 13.40
C ASP A 93 22.01 8.59 13.72
N GLY A 94 21.09 8.11 12.88
CA GLY A 94 19.65 8.37 13.00
C GLY A 94 19.21 9.78 12.61
N THR A 95 20.11 10.62 12.10
CA THR A 95 19.78 11.95 11.57
C THR A 95 19.82 11.94 10.04
N GLU A 96 18.71 12.29 9.40
CA GLU A 96 18.65 12.39 7.94
C GLU A 96 19.63 13.45 7.42
N LEU A 97 20.24 13.20 6.27
CA LEU A 97 21.01 14.22 5.55
C LEU A 97 20.12 15.41 5.19
N ASP A 98 20.65 16.63 5.35
CA ASP A 98 20.00 17.88 4.96
C ASP A 98 19.62 17.89 3.47
N ALA A 99 20.48 17.32 2.61
CA ALA A 99 20.20 17.10 1.21
C ALA A 99 20.15 15.60 0.88
N GLN A 100 18.98 15.11 0.50
CA GLN A 100 18.77 13.74 0.04
C GLN A 100 19.09 13.59 -1.45
N PRO A 101 19.58 12.42 -1.91
CA PRO A 101 19.95 12.25 -3.31
C PRO A 101 18.68 12.22 -4.19
N PRO A 102 18.58 13.10 -5.20
CA PRO A 102 17.41 13.16 -6.06
C PRO A 102 17.50 12.09 -7.17
N ILE A 103 17.37 10.82 -6.79
CA ILE A 103 17.53 9.69 -7.72
C ILE A 103 16.46 9.71 -8.83
N PRO A 104 16.82 9.47 -10.11
CA PRO A 104 18.18 9.43 -10.65
C PRO A 104 18.75 10.85 -10.91
N PHE A 105 20.09 11.01 -10.81
CA PHE A 105 20.74 12.30 -11.04
C PHE A 105 22.11 12.20 -11.72
N VAL A 106 22.66 13.34 -12.14
CA VAL A 106 24.04 13.45 -12.69
C VAL A 106 24.96 14.33 -11.84
N GLY A 107 24.39 15.13 -10.94
CA GLY A 107 25.08 15.99 -10.01
C GLY A 107 24.04 16.72 -9.16
N ALA A 108 24.21 16.72 -7.84
CA ALA A 108 23.23 17.26 -6.91
C ALA A 108 23.93 17.95 -5.73
N THR A 109 23.22 18.88 -5.10
CA THR A 109 23.72 19.54 -3.88
C THR A 109 23.85 18.49 -2.77
N GLY A 110 24.92 18.55 -1.97
CA GLY A 110 25.17 17.60 -0.90
C GLY A 110 25.91 16.33 -1.34
N PHE A 111 26.27 16.21 -2.62
CA PHE A 111 26.95 15.05 -3.20
C PHE A 111 28.15 15.48 -4.06
N ASP A 112 29.20 14.67 -4.07
CA ASP A 112 30.36 14.85 -4.92
C ASP A 112 30.17 14.15 -6.26
N GLY A 113 30.11 14.93 -7.34
CA GLY A 113 30.02 14.42 -8.70
C GLY A 113 28.70 13.72 -9.04
N ALA A 114 28.79 12.81 -10.02
CA ALA A 114 27.68 11.99 -10.47
C ALA A 114 27.64 10.70 -9.64
N PRO A 115 26.45 10.14 -9.38
CA PRO A 115 26.34 8.84 -8.73
C PRO A 115 26.81 7.71 -9.66
N ASP A 116 27.08 6.56 -9.07
CA ASP A 116 27.47 5.34 -9.77
C ASP A 116 26.26 4.47 -10.13
N GLY A 117 26.41 3.67 -11.18
CA GLY A 117 25.45 2.64 -11.55
C GLY A 117 24.07 3.19 -11.91
N PRO A 118 22.99 2.47 -11.59
CA PRO A 118 21.62 2.86 -11.93
C PRO A 118 21.14 4.18 -11.32
N PHE A 119 21.74 4.66 -10.24
CA PHE A 119 21.40 5.98 -9.66
C PHE A 119 21.76 7.15 -10.58
N ASN A 120 22.63 6.91 -11.57
CA ASN A 120 23.01 7.91 -12.56
C ASN A 120 21.94 8.04 -13.63
N ALA A 121 21.41 9.25 -13.85
CA ALA A 121 20.40 9.49 -14.87
C ALA A 121 20.89 9.29 -16.32
N LYS A 122 22.18 9.02 -16.52
CA LYS A 122 22.76 8.61 -17.81
C LYS A 122 22.92 7.10 -17.97
N SER A 123 22.65 6.33 -16.92
CA SER A 123 22.63 4.85 -16.94
C SER A 123 21.27 4.33 -17.36
N ASP A 124 21.15 3.00 -17.47
CA ASP A 124 19.84 2.35 -17.55
C ASP A 124 19.03 2.62 -16.27
N SER A 125 17.73 2.88 -16.43
CA SER A 125 16.82 3.15 -15.32
C SER A 125 16.29 1.89 -14.64
N THR A 126 16.64 0.70 -15.14
CA THR A 126 16.27 -0.57 -14.53
C THR A 126 17.41 -1.07 -13.68
N TRP A 127 17.18 -1.19 -12.37
CA TRP A 127 18.15 -1.76 -11.45
C TRP A 127 17.83 -3.23 -11.16
N THR A 128 18.75 -4.12 -11.50
CA THR A 128 18.61 -5.58 -11.47
C THR A 128 19.62 -6.26 -10.55
N ALA A 129 19.35 -7.52 -10.21
CA ALA A 129 20.19 -8.31 -9.31
C ALA A 129 21.64 -8.46 -9.84
N GLY A 130 22.61 -8.22 -8.97
CA GLY A 130 24.05 -8.18 -9.24
C GLY A 130 24.57 -6.79 -9.61
N GLU A 131 23.71 -5.79 -9.75
CA GLU A 131 24.12 -4.41 -10.01
C GLU A 131 24.21 -3.58 -8.72
N ARG A 132 25.12 -2.61 -8.73
CA ARG A 132 25.40 -1.72 -7.62
C ARG A 132 25.17 -0.27 -8.01
N ALA A 133 24.55 0.49 -7.11
CA ALA A 133 24.33 1.92 -7.25
C ALA A 133 24.96 2.66 -6.06
N GLY A 134 25.53 3.84 -6.27
CA GLY A 134 26.29 4.52 -5.23
C GLY A 134 26.27 6.03 -5.31
N VAL A 135 26.50 6.68 -4.17
CA VAL A 135 26.64 8.12 -4.03
C VAL A 135 27.86 8.45 -3.18
N SER A 136 28.52 9.57 -3.47
CA SER A 136 29.55 10.15 -2.62
C SER A 136 29.00 11.42 -1.99
N ILE A 137 29.03 11.53 -0.66
CA ILE A 137 28.48 12.64 0.12
C ILE A 137 29.53 13.75 0.20
N ALA A 138 29.13 15.00 -0.07
CA ALA A 138 29.99 16.15 0.14
C ALA A 138 29.20 17.42 0.45
N ASN A 139 29.68 18.23 1.39
CA ASN A 139 29.01 19.46 1.83
C ASN A 139 27.57 19.21 2.31
N ASN A 140 27.37 18.12 3.04
CA ASN A 140 26.09 17.71 3.61
C ASN A 140 26.21 17.65 5.15
N SER A 141 25.09 17.55 5.85
CA SER A 141 25.05 17.40 7.30
C SER A 141 23.96 16.41 7.69
N PRO A 142 24.23 15.47 8.61
CA PRO A 142 25.55 15.13 9.19
C PRO A 142 26.59 14.70 8.15
N THR A 143 27.87 14.79 8.51
CA THR A 143 28.97 14.22 7.70
C THR A 143 29.08 12.72 7.96
N LEU A 144 29.49 11.95 6.96
CA LEU A 144 29.77 10.52 7.09
C LEU A 144 31.22 10.29 7.50
N ALA A 145 31.45 9.62 8.62
CA ALA A 145 32.76 9.21 9.14
C ALA A 145 32.78 7.72 9.50
N ALA A 146 33.98 7.16 9.65
CA ALA A 146 34.15 5.77 10.02
C ALA A 146 33.62 5.52 11.44
N GLY A 147 32.84 4.45 11.60
CA GLY A 147 32.17 4.09 12.85
C GLY A 147 30.73 4.59 12.98
N ASP A 148 30.27 5.48 12.09
CA ASP A 148 28.90 5.99 12.12
C ASP A 148 27.90 4.90 11.69
N SER A 149 26.70 4.90 12.28
CA SER A 149 25.60 4.06 11.79
C SER A 149 24.95 4.75 10.58
N VAL A 150 24.82 4.02 9.47
CA VAL A 150 24.20 4.50 8.24
C VAL A 150 22.93 3.72 7.99
N THR A 151 21.81 4.43 7.87
CA THR A 151 20.52 3.88 7.45
C THR A 151 20.16 4.38 6.06
N VAL A 152 19.82 3.46 5.16
CA VAL A 152 19.29 3.78 3.82
C VAL A 152 17.89 3.19 3.67
N THR A 153 16.92 4.05 3.38
CA THR A 153 15.54 3.66 3.07
C THR A 153 15.28 3.80 1.59
N LEU A 154 14.83 2.72 0.97
CA LEU A 154 14.45 2.66 -0.45
C LEU A 154 12.93 2.63 -0.56
N THR A 155 12.37 3.51 -1.38
CA THR A 155 10.93 3.66 -1.58
C THR A 155 10.62 3.74 -3.07
N VAL A 156 9.72 2.92 -3.58
CA VAL A 156 9.26 2.92 -4.98
C VAL A 156 7.80 3.35 -5.01
N ASP A 157 7.46 4.38 -5.78
CA ASP A 157 6.09 4.94 -5.85
C ASP A 157 5.49 5.27 -4.46
N GLY A 158 6.32 5.78 -3.55
CA GLY A 158 5.92 6.09 -2.17
C GLY A 158 5.75 4.86 -1.25
N ARG A 159 5.98 3.63 -1.74
CA ARG A 159 5.97 2.41 -0.93
C ARG A 159 7.39 1.98 -0.58
N ARG A 160 7.68 1.83 0.71
CA ARG A 160 8.98 1.36 1.18
C ARG A 160 9.22 -0.08 0.73
N VAL A 161 10.32 -0.31 0.03
CA VAL A 161 10.75 -1.64 -0.43
C VAL A 161 11.83 -2.22 0.47
N ALA A 162 12.69 -1.37 1.05
CA ALA A 162 13.74 -1.80 1.98
C ALA A 162 14.14 -0.69 2.96
N THR A 163 14.61 -1.11 4.13
CA THR A 163 15.42 -0.29 5.05
C THR A 163 16.65 -1.10 5.38
N LEU A 164 17.81 -0.52 5.08
CA LEU A 164 19.12 -1.12 5.22
C LEU A 164 19.89 -0.34 6.30
N GLU A 165 20.68 -1.04 7.09
CA GLU A 165 21.53 -0.44 8.11
C GLU A 165 22.92 -1.09 8.07
N THR A 166 23.97 -0.28 8.18
CA THR A 166 25.36 -0.75 8.30
C THR A 166 26.17 0.23 9.15
N THR A 167 27.39 -0.17 9.53
CA THR A 167 28.37 0.72 10.14
C THR A 167 29.40 1.11 9.09
N ALA A 168 29.66 2.41 8.95
CA ALA A 168 30.65 2.91 8.01
C ALA A 168 32.07 2.45 8.41
N THR A 169 32.83 1.95 7.44
CA THR A 169 34.23 1.50 7.67
C THR A 169 35.23 2.64 7.63
#